data_AF-T0RTJ0-F1
#
_entry.id   AF-T0RTJ0-F1
#
_cell.length_a   1.000
_cell.length_b   1.000
_cell.length_c   1.000
_cell.angle_alpha   90.00
_cell.angle_beta   90.00
_cell.angle_gamma   90.00
#
_symmetry.space_group_name_H-M   'P 1'
#
loop_
_entity.id
_entity.type
_entity.pdbx_description
1 polymer ?
#
loop_
_entity_poly.entity_id
_entity_poly.type
_entity_poly.pdbx_seq_one_letter_code
_entity_poly.pdbx_strand_id
1 'polypeptide(L)' 'MNLKRFSIVSDRDVQALEDTNEVILLNLDHIVSMKPINIVVDGDVREGFWIRMSNGKKYRALDIPKELKTMLKS' A
#
# COMPACT_ATOMS: atom_id res chain seq x y z
N MET A 1 -14.46 -9.90 -9.73
CA MET A 1 -13.15 -9.98 -9.03
C MET A 1 -12.26 -8.90 -9.60
N ASN A 2 -12.13 -7.79 -8.89
CA ASN A 2 -11.45 -6.58 -9.36
C ASN A 2 -10.01 -6.49 -8.82
N LEU A 3 -9.09 -7.29 -9.37
CA LEU A 3 -7.69 -7.32 -8.95
C LEU A 3 -6.91 -6.14 -9.56
N LYS A 4 -6.17 -5.42 -8.72
CA LYS A 4 -5.26 -4.36 -9.16
C LYS A 4 -3.89 -4.49 -8.52
N ARG A 5 -2.90 -3.91 -9.18
CA ARG A 5 -1.49 -3.90 -8.74
C ARG A 5 -1.25 -2.81 -7.71
N PHE A 6 -0.57 -3.19 -6.62
CA PHE A 6 -0.15 -2.29 -5.55
C PHE A 6 1.34 -2.50 -5.31
N SER A 7 2.06 -1.40 -5.04
CA SER A 7 3.43 -1.47 -4.55
C SER A 7 3.39 -1.31 -3.04
N ILE A 8 3.67 -2.39 -2.31
CA ILE A 8 3.65 -2.41 -0.85
C ILE A 8 5.05 -2.41 -0.27
N VAL A 9 5.17 -1.90 0.95
CA VAL A 9 6.35 -2.07 1.78
C VAL A 9 6.19 -3.39 2.53
N SER A 10 7.12 -4.32 2.33
CA SER A 10 7.15 -5.58 3.06
C SER A 10 7.56 -5.34 4.51
N ASP A 11 6.88 -5.99 5.46
CA ASP A 11 7.29 -6.00 6.88
C ASP A 11 8.42 -7.01 7.13
N ARG A 12 8.83 -7.78 6.11
CA ARG A 12 9.98 -8.68 6.18
C ARG A 12 11.26 -7.84 6.15
N ASP A 13 11.96 -7.91 7.27
CA ASP A 13 13.29 -7.35 7.54
C ASP A 13 13.36 -5.87 7.90
N VAL A 14 13.10 -5.62 9.20
CA VAL A 14 13.60 -4.44 9.95
C VAL A 14 15.15 -4.33 9.92
N GLN A 15 15.85 -5.32 9.36
CA GLN A 15 17.31 -5.39 9.27
C GLN A 15 17.88 -5.42 7.84
N ALA A 16 17.04 -5.43 6.79
CA ALA A 16 17.54 -5.39 5.42
C ALA A 16 17.71 -3.93 4.98
N LEU A 17 18.95 -3.56 4.68
CA LEU A 17 19.38 -2.25 4.18
C LEU A 17 18.92 -1.95 2.73
N GLU A 18 18.04 -2.76 2.16
CA GLU A 18 17.56 -2.65 0.78
C GLU A 18 16.03 -2.70 0.75
N ASP A 19 15.43 -1.58 0.34
CA ASP A 19 14.07 -1.37 -0.14
C ASP A 19 13.29 -2.68 -0.46
N THR A 20 12.60 -3.28 0.52
CA THR A 20 11.70 -4.43 0.29
C THR A 20 10.34 -3.97 -0.24
N ASN A 21 10.37 -3.31 -1.40
CA ASN A 21 9.16 -2.94 -2.13
C ASN A 21 8.67 -4.14 -2.94
N GLU A 22 7.50 -4.67 -2.58
CA GLU A 22 6.88 -5.81 -3.25
C GLU A 22 5.67 -5.36 -4.07
N VAL A 23 5.57 -5.85 -5.30
CA VAL A 23 4.39 -5.65 -6.14
C VAL A 23 3.41 -6.80 -5.91
N ILE A 24 2.22 -6.49 -5.40
CA ILE A 24 1.17 -7.46 -5.13
C ILE A 24 -0.12 -7.15 -5.88
N LEU A 25 -0.98 -8.15 -6.01
CA LEU A 25 -2.35 -7.99 -6.49
C LEU A 25 -3.32 -8.01 -5.32
N LEU A 26 -4.09 -6.93 -5.15
CA LEU A 26 -5.18 -6.86 -4.17
C LEU A 26 -6.51 -6.75 -4.91
N ASN A 27 -7.53 -7.43 -4.38
CA ASN A 27 -8.89 -7.28 -4.87
C ASN A 27 -9.53 -6.02 -4.27
N LEU A 28 -9.87 -5.05 -5.12
CA LEU A 28 -10.50 -3.80 -4.71
C LEU A 28 -11.84 -4.02 -4.01
N ASP A 29 -12.58 -5.07 -4.40
CA ASP A 29 -13.88 -5.43 -3.83
C ASP A 29 -13.79 -5.78 -2.32
N HIS A 30 -12.57 -6.06 -1.83
CA HIS A 30 -12.29 -6.42 -0.44
C HIS A 30 -11.54 -5.32 0.33
N ILE A 31 -11.31 -4.15 -0.24
CA ILE A 31 -10.72 -3.02 0.50
C ILE A 31 -11.83 -2.38 1.35
N VAL A 32 -11.63 -2.38 2.66
CA VAL A 32 -12.56 -1.78 3.62
C VAL A 32 -12.22 -0.32 3.87
N SER A 33 -10.94 0.00 3.94
CA SER A 33 -10.50 1.39 4.08
C SER A 33 -9.10 1.60 3.54
N MET A 34 -8.87 2.83 3.10
CA MET A 34 -7.56 3.30 2.66
C MET A 34 -7.34 4.69 3.25
N LYS A 35 -6.19 4.91 3.88
CA LYS A 35 -5.85 6.21 4.48
C LYS A 35 -4.46 6.66 4.03
N PRO A 36 -4.26 7.92 3.65
CA PRO A 36 -2.93 8.43 3.39
C PRO A 36 -2.11 8.41 4.68
N ILE A 37 -0.83 8.04 4.56
CA ILE A 37 0.13 7.99 5.65
C ILE A 37 1.50 8.44 5.14
N ASN A 38 2.35 8.91 6.04
CA ASN A 38 3.77 9.12 5.74
C ASN A 38 4.54 7.86 6.14
N ILE A 39 5.34 7.32 5.22
CA ILE A 39 6.15 6.12 5.40
C ILE A 39 7.61 6.54 5.29
N VAL A 40 8.43 6.17 6.27
CA VAL A 40 9.89 6.34 6.18
C VAL A 40 10.44 5.16 5.41
N VAL A 41 11.09 5.44 4.28
CA VAL A 41 11.71 4.47 3.38
C VAL A 41 13.09 5.01 3.01
N ASP A 42 14.14 4.23 3.28
CA ASP A 42 15.56 4.61 3.04
C ASP A 42 15.98 5.95 3.64
N GLY A 43 15.43 6.30 4.80
CA GLY A 43 15.71 7.56 5.49
C GLY A 43 14.91 8.76 4.97
N ASP A 44 14.18 8.61 3.86
CA ASP A 44 13.28 9.62 3.31
C ASP A 44 11.83 9.38 3.72
N VAL A 45 11.08 10.47 3.90
CA VAL A 45 9.64 10.41 4.14
C VAL A 45 8.92 10.41 2.80
N ARG A 46 8.21 9.33 2.48
CA ARG A 46 7.35 9.22 1.30
C ARG A 46 5.88 9.18 1.69
N GLU A 47 5.03 9.80 0.89
CA GLU A 47 3.57 9.65 1.01
C GLU A 47 3.16 8.26 0.52
N GLY A 48 2.39 7.55 1.34
CA GLY A 48 1.85 6.24 1.03
C GLY A 48 0.44 6.07 1.58
N PHE A 49 -0.03 4.83 1.62
CA PHE A 49 -1.39 4.49 1.98
C PHE A 49 -1.45 3.28 2.91
N TRP A 50 -2.20 3.40 3.99
CA TRP A 50 -2.63 2.28 4.80
C TRP A 50 -3.85 1.63 4.16
N ILE A 51 -3.76 0.37 3.74
CA ILE A 51 -4.86 -0.38 3.13
C ILE A 51 -5.32 -1.44 4.13
N ARG A 52 -6.62 -1.45 4.46
CA ARG A 52 -7.24 -2.50 5.28
C ARG A 52 -8.18 -3.33 4.41
N MET A 53 -7.97 -4.64 4.43
CA MET A 53 -8.78 -5.62 3.72
C MET A 53 -9.89 -6.19 4.61
N SER A 54 -10.95 -6.70 3.99
CA SER A 54 -12.11 -7.30 4.69
C SER A 54 -11.77 -8.59 5.43
N ASN A 55 -10.68 -9.27 5.04
CA ASN A 55 -10.15 -10.45 5.72
C ASN A 55 -9.25 -10.12 6.93
N GLY A 56 -9.18 -8.85 7.35
CA GLY A 56 -8.36 -8.40 8.48
C GLY A 56 -6.90 -8.11 8.14
N LYS A 57 -6.42 -8.42 6.91
CA LYS A 57 -5.05 -8.09 6.48
C LYS A 57 -4.89 -6.58 6.30
N LYS A 58 -3.67 -6.10 6.57
CA LYS A 58 -3.28 -4.69 6.45
C LYS A 58 -2.04 -4.61 5.59
N TYR A 59 -1.96 -3.58 4.76
CA TYR A 59 -0.83 -3.33 3.88
C TYR A 59 -0.45 -1.85 3.93
N ARG A 60 0.83 -1.57 3.79
CA ARG A 60 1.36 -0.22 3.59
C ARG A 60 1.78 -0.12 2.14
N ALA A 61 1.16 0.75 1.37
CA ALA A 61 1.43 0.91 -0.06
C ALA A 61 2.13 2.24 -0.34
N LEU A 62 3.22 2.22 -1.11
CA LEU A 62 3.84 3.43 -1.65
C LEU A 62 3.15 3.90 -2.93
N ASP A 63 2.59 2.96 -3.69
CA ASP A 63 1.83 3.28 -4.88
C ASP A 63 0.54 2.47 -4.97
N ILE A 64 -0.51 3.15 -5.41
CA ILE A 64 -1.85 2.61 -5.59
C ILE A 64 -2.32 2.86 -7.03
N PRO A 65 -3.22 2.03 -7.57
CA PRO A 65 -3.81 2.22 -8.89
C PRO A 65 -4.38 3.63 -9.09
N LYS A 66 -4.18 4.20 -10.28
CA LYS A 66 -4.66 5.56 -10.64
C LYS A 66 -6.14 5.78 -10.35
N GLU A 67 -6.96 4.75 -10.60
CA GLU A 67 -8.40 4.75 -10.34
C GLU A 67 -8.73 5.10 -8.87
N LEU A 68 -7.95 4.55 -7.93
CA LEU A 68 -8.13 4.83 -6.50
C LEU A 68 -7.57 6.20 -6.09
N LYS A 69 -6.49 6.66 -6.74
CA LYS A 69 -5.95 8.02 -6.50
C LYS A 69 -6.98 9.08 -6.85
N THR A 70 -7.75 8.88 -7.91
CA THR A 70 -8.80 9.82 -8.32
C THR A 70 -9.94 9.88 -7.29
N MET A 71 -10.35 8.73 -6.72
CA MET A 71 -11.41 8.69 -5.70
C MET A 71 -11.03 9.34 -4.38
N LEU A 72 -9.74 9.36 -4.04
CA LEU A 72 -9.25 9.96 -2.78
C LEU A 72 -9.05 11.48 -2.85
N LYS A 73 -9.07 12.09 -4.04
CA LYS A 73 -8.90 13.54 -4.25
C LYS A 73 -10.22 14.31 -4.41
N SER A 74 -11.37 13.63 -4.26
CA SER A 74 -12.71 14.24 -4.31
C SER A 74 -13.22 14.65 -2.95
#